data_AF-A0A9E0DC13-F1
#
_entry.id   AF-A0A9E0DC13-F1
#
_cell.length_a   1.000
_cell.length_b   1.000
_cell.length_c   1.000
_cell.angle_alpha   90.00
_cell.angle_beta   90.00
_cell.angle_gamma   90.00
#
_symmetry.space_group_name_H-M   'P 1'
#
loop_
_entity.id
_entity.type
_entity.pdbx_description
1 polymer ?
#
loop_
_entity_poly.entity_id
_entity_poly.type
_entity_poly.pdbx_seq_one_letter_code
_entity_poly.pdbx_strand_id
1 'polypeptide(L)'
;MHIQPLTLPAFFRLGHAQDFDARTGCTVILCPEGAVAGVDQRGGAPGTRETDLLRPMHLITHVHGLLLSGGSAFGLDAATGVMRYLEE
;
A
#
# COMPACT_ATOMS: atom_id res chain seq x y z
N MET A 1 10.19 -17.30 14.30
CA MET A 1 9.90 -15.99 13.69
C MET A 1 9.20 -15.14 14.75
N HIS A 2 9.91 -14.20 15.37
CA HIS A 2 9.31 -13.30 16.35
C HIS A 2 8.81 -12.08 15.59
N ILE A 3 7.48 -11.92 15.48
CA ILE A 3 6.86 -10.75 14.85
C ILE A 3 6.56 -9.77 15.97
N GLN A 4 7.22 -8.62 15.96
CA GLN A 4 6.83 -7.52 16.85
C GLN A 4 5.69 -6.72 16.22
N PRO A 5 4.65 -6.35 16.98
CA PRO A 5 3.60 -5.48 16.47
C PRO A 5 4.21 -4.14 16.04
N LEU A 6 3.94 -3.74 14.80
CA LEU A 6 4.33 -2.42 14.30
C LEU A 6 3.22 -1.43 14.62
N THR A 7 3.49 -0.46 15.49
CA THR A 7 2.62 0.70 15.67
C THR A 7 3.11 1.81 14.75
N LEU A 8 2.25 2.25 13.82
CA LEU A 8 2.57 3.40 12.98
C LEU A 8 2.42 4.71 13.78
N PRO A 9 3.26 5.71 13.50
CA PRO A 9 3.06 7.06 14.04
C PRO A 9 1.64 7.59 13.80
N ALA A 10 1.13 8.41 14.72
CA ALA A 10 -0.26 8.87 14.74
C ALA A 10 -0.70 9.71 13.51
N PHE A 11 0.25 10.18 12.70
CA PHE A 11 -0.06 10.91 11.46
C PHE A 11 -0.43 9.99 10.30
N PHE A 12 -0.14 8.69 10.38
CA PHE A 12 -0.67 7.72 9.42
C PHE A 12 -2.07 7.27 9.84
N ARG A 13 -2.95 7.05 8.86
CA ARG A 13 -4.24 6.39 9.09
C ARG A 13 -4.18 4.99 8.50
N LEU A 14 -4.77 4.02 9.20
CA LEU A 14 -4.79 2.62 8.78
C LEU A 14 -6.24 2.18 8.54
N GLY A 15 -6.50 1.57 7.39
CA GLY A 15 -7.79 0.98 7.04
C GLY A 15 -7.64 -0.48 6.64
N HIS A 16 -8.62 -1.29 6.99
CA HIS A 16 -8.70 -2.69 6.60
C HIS A 16 -10.09 -3.00 6.06
N ALA A 17 -10.15 -3.83 5.03
CA ALA A 17 -11.38 -4.46 4.56
C ALA A 17 -11.10 -5.94 4.33
N GLN A 18 -11.99 -6.82 4.80
CA GLN A 18 -11.83 -8.27 4.70
C GLN A 18 -13.11 -8.94 4.19
N ASP A 19 -12.90 -10.01 3.43
CA ASP A 19 -13.91 -11.01 3.12
C ASP A 19 -13.44 -12.34 3.72
N PHE A 20 -14.11 -12.76 4.80
CA PHE A 20 -13.74 -13.96 5.53
C PHE A 20 -14.11 -15.25 4.80
N ASP A 21 -15.17 -15.23 3.98
CA ASP A 21 -15.62 -16.39 3.21
C ASP A 21 -14.66 -16.65 2.05
N ALA A 22 -14.29 -15.60 1.31
CA ALA A 22 -13.28 -15.67 0.25
C ALA A 22 -11.84 -15.71 0.77
N ARG A 23 -11.62 -15.54 2.09
CA ARG A 23 -10.31 -15.51 2.76
C ARG A 23 -9.33 -14.50 2.12
N THR A 24 -9.84 -13.30 1.83
CA THR A 24 -9.06 -12.22 1.23
C THR A 24 -9.35 -10.89 1.92
N GLY A 25 -8.65 -9.85 1.51
CA GLY A 25 -8.82 -8.51 2.04
C GLY A 25 -7.71 -7.57 1.59
N CYS A 26 -7.79 -6.34 2.05
CA CYS A 26 -6.75 -5.34 1.83
C CYS A 26 -6.49 -4.51 3.09
N THR A 27 -5.30 -3.92 3.13
CA THR A 27 -4.85 -2.99 4.15
C THR A 27 -4.30 -1.77 3.46
N VAL A 28 -4.77 -0.60 3.87
CA VAL A 28 -4.34 0.70 3.35
C VAL A 28 -3.72 1.51 4.47
N ILE A 29 -2.52 2.02 4.23
CA ILE A 29 -1.89 3.06 5.03
C ILE A 29 -2.07 4.37 4.27
N LEU A 30 -2.78 5.34 4.84
CA LEU A 30 -2.93 6.69 4.28
C LEU A 30 -1.96 7.65 4.97
N CYS A 31 -1.41 8.55 4.18
CA CYS A 31 -0.48 9.60 4.58
C CYS A 31 -1.11 10.96 4.19
N PRO A 32 -1.99 11.55 5.02
CA PRO A 32 -2.72 12.76 4.65
C PRO A 32 -1.81 13.94 4.28
N GLU A 33 -0.68 14.08 4.96
CA GLU A 33 0.33 15.12 4.70
C GLU A 33 1.38 14.70 3.65
N GLY A 34 1.19 13.54 3.02
CA GLY A 34 2.20 12.89 2.20
C GLY A 34 3.34 12.27 3.01
N ALA A 35 4.03 11.30 2.43
CA ALA A 35 5.22 10.68 3.03
C ALA A 35 6.29 10.41 1.97
N VAL A 36 7.55 10.72 2.29
CA VAL A 36 8.70 10.24 1.52
C VAL A 36 8.76 8.73 1.64
N ALA A 37 8.84 8.04 0.52
CA ALA A 37 8.80 6.58 0.47
C ALA A 37 9.86 6.01 -0.49
N GLY A 38 10.24 4.77 -0.23
CA GLY A 38 11.08 3.94 -1.09
C GLY A 38 10.60 2.50 -1.02
N VAL A 39 10.97 1.68 -2.00
CA VAL A 39 10.59 0.26 -2.06
C VAL A 39 11.79 -0.62 -2.36
N ASP A 40 11.86 -1.76 -1.68
CA ASP A 40 12.81 -2.85 -1.94
C ASP A 40 12.02 -4.13 -2.20
N GLN A 41 12.16 -4.67 -3.40
CA GLN A 41 11.44 -5.85 -3.90
C GLN A 41 12.42 -7.02 -3.99
N ARG A 42 12.33 -7.95 -3.04
CA ARG A 42 13.30 -9.05 -2.89
C ARG A 42 12.85 -10.43 -3.38
N GLY A 43 11.58 -10.58 -3.71
CA GLY A 43 11.01 -11.85 -4.22
C GLY A 43 11.28 -12.08 -5.71
N GLY A 44 11.09 -13.32 -6.20
CA GLY A 44 11.27 -13.62 -7.63
C GLY A 44 10.04 -13.34 -8.51
N ALA A 45 8.85 -13.18 -7.91
CA ALA A 45 7.59 -13.02 -8.63
C ALA A 45 6.74 -11.91 -7.98
N PRO A 46 7.06 -10.63 -8.21
CA PRO A 46 6.32 -9.52 -7.62
C PRO A 46 4.94 -9.35 -8.28
N GLY A 47 3.94 -9.01 -7.46
CA GLY A 47 2.67 -8.43 -7.88
C GLY A 47 2.60 -7.02 -7.32
N THR A 48 3.04 -6.05 -8.10
CA THR A 48 3.18 -4.65 -7.65
C THR A 48 2.52 -3.69 -8.63
N ARG A 49 2.17 -2.51 -8.13
CA ARG A 49 1.67 -1.38 -8.91
C ARG A 49 2.40 -0.13 -8.44
N GLU A 50 2.77 0.74 -9.39
CA GLU A 50 3.37 2.06 -9.11
C GLU A 50 4.72 2.06 -8.38
N THR A 51 5.49 0.97 -8.38
CA THR A 51 6.80 0.95 -7.67
C THR A 51 7.86 1.83 -8.33
N ASP A 52 7.73 2.12 -9.63
CA ASP A 52 8.72 2.94 -10.33
C ASP A 52 8.75 4.37 -9.81
N LEU A 53 7.62 4.97 -9.42
CA LEU A 53 7.61 6.35 -8.89
C LEU A 53 8.43 6.51 -7.60
N LEU A 54 8.69 5.42 -6.87
CA LEU A 54 9.46 5.41 -5.62
C LEU A 54 10.97 5.41 -5.85
N ARG A 55 11.42 5.44 -7.10
CA ARG A 55 12.86 5.60 -7.40
C ARG A 55 13.28 7.03 -7.08
N PRO A 56 14.40 7.25 -6.35
CA PRO A 56 14.85 8.59 -5.94
C PRO A 56 15.11 9.59 -7.07
N MET A 57 15.24 9.11 -8.31
CA MET A 57 15.50 9.94 -9.50
C MET A 57 14.22 10.42 -10.20
N HIS A 58 13.03 10.01 -9.74
CA HIS A 58 11.76 10.42 -10.33
C HIS A 58 11.18 11.67 -9.65
N LEU A 59 10.24 12.32 -10.35
CA LEU A 59 9.67 13.61 -9.95
C LEU A 59 8.78 13.55 -8.71
N ILE A 60 8.18 12.39 -8.44
CA ILE A 60 7.27 12.21 -7.32
C ILE A 60 8.09 12.03 -6.05
N THR A 61 7.91 12.95 -5.10
CA THR A 61 8.67 12.97 -3.84
C THR A 61 7.88 12.42 -2.65
N HIS A 62 6.55 12.36 -2.77
CA HIS A 62 5.64 11.96 -1.69
C HIS A 62 4.55 11.03 -2.21
N VAL A 63 4.17 10.04 -1.39
CA VAL A 63 2.98 9.22 -1.57
C VAL A 63 1.94 9.51 -0.50
N HIS A 64 0.68 9.41 -0.86
CA HIS A 64 -0.46 9.62 0.04
C HIS A 64 -1.10 8.31 0.49
N GLY A 65 -0.71 7.18 -0.09
CA GLY A 65 -1.24 5.87 0.26
C GLY A 65 -0.31 4.72 -0.10
N LEU A 66 -0.33 3.68 0.73
CA LEU A 66 0.26 2.36 0.46
C LEU A 66 -0.81 1.30 0.65
N LEU A 67 -0.95 0.41 -0.33
CA LEU A 67 -1.92 -0.69 -0.32
C LEU A 67 -1.21 -2.04 -0.27
N LEU A 68 -1.66 -2.90 0.64
CA LEU A 68 -1.38 -4.33 0.66
C LEU A 68 -2.69 -5.07 0.36
N SER A 69 -2.69 -5.99 -0.61
CA SER A 69 -3.89 -6.72 -1.00
C SER A 69 -3.64 -8.21 -1.11
N GLY A 70 -4.62 -9.01 -0.68
CA GLY A 70 -4.78 -10.40 -1.11
C GLY A 70 -5.23 -10.47 -2.58
N GLY A 71 -5.37 -11.69 -3.11
CA GLY A 71 -5.86 -11.91 -4.48
C GLY A 71 -4.79 -11.86 -5.59
N SER A 72 -3.50 -11.89 -5.24
CA SER A 72 -2.40 -11.87 -6.21
C SER A 72 -2.51 -10.68 -7.18
N ALA A 73 -2.16 -10.84 -8.46
CA ALA A 73 -2.20 -9.78 -9.46
C ALA A 73 -3.60 -9.15 -9.63
N PHE A 74 -4.68 -9.93 -9.51
CA PHE A 74 -6.05 -9.42 -9.58
C PHE A 74 -6.38 -8.46 -8.43
N GLY A 75 -5.81 -8.72 -7.24
CA GLY A 75 -5.96 -7.85 -6.07
C GLY A 75 -5.41 -6.45 -6.24
N LEU A 76 -4.53 -6.22 -7.22
CA LEU A 76 -4.00 -4.88 -7.51
C LEU A 76 -5.08 -3.90 -8.01
N ASP A 77 -6.24 -4.39 -8.44
CA ASP A 77 -7.37 -3.51 -8.78
C ASP A 77 -7.94 -2.77 -7.55
N ALA A 78 -7.74 -3.29 -6.33
CA ALA A 78 -8.11 -2.56 -5.12
C ALA A 78 -7.40 -1.19 -5.02
N ALA A 79 -6.25 -1.01 -5.69
CA ALA A 79 -5.56 0.29 -5.78
C ALA A 79 -6.43 1.35 -6.47
N THR A 80 -7.29 0.96 -7.42
CA THR A 80 -8.22 1.86 -8.10
C THR A 80 -9.18 2.51 -7.10
N GLY A 81 -9.67 1.75 -6.12
CA GLY A 81 -10.53 2.29 -5.05
C GLY A 81 -9.79 3.28 -4.14
N VAL A 82 -8.52 2.99 -3.82
CA VAL A 82 -7.68 3.90 -3.02
C VAL A 82 -7.39 5.21 -3.77
N MET A 83 -7.09 5.12 -5.07
CA MET A 83 -6.86 6.31 -5.89
C MET A 83 -8.10 7.20 -5.95
N ARG A 84 -9.29 6.61 -6.12
CA ARG A 84 -10.55 7.36 -6.10
C ARG A 84 -10.77 8.06 -4.75
N TYR A 85 -10.56 7.34 -3.64
CA TYR A 85 -10.68 7.94 -2.30
C TYR A 85 -9.70 9.11 -2.07
N LEU A 86 -8.49 9.04 -2.63
CA LEU A 86 -7.48 10.11 -2.53
C LEU A 86 -7.73 11.29 -3.48
N GLU A 87 -8.56 11.11 -4.51
CA GLU A 87 -8.94 12.15 -5.47
C GLU A 87 -10.08 13.04 -4.92
N GLU A 88 -10.98 12.47 -4.11
CA GLU A 88 -12.11 13.14 -3.44
C GLU A 88 -11.67 14.14 -2.36
#